data_AF-A0AAU3NPV8-F1
#
_entry.id   AF-A0AAU3NPV8-F1
#
_cell.length_a   1.000
_cell.length_b   1.000
_cell.length_c   1.000
_cell.angle_alpha   90.00
_cell.angle_beta   90.00
_cell.angle_gamma   90.00
#
_symmetry.space_group_name_H-M   'P 1'
#
loop_
_entity.id
_entity.type
_entity.pdbx_description
1 polymer ?
#
loop_
_entity_poly.entity_id
_entity_poly.type
_entity_poly.pdbx_seq_one_letter_code
_entity_poly.pdbx_strand_id
1 'polypeptide(L)'
;MTLITRRSFLIAGTATAGALLVPAAPALAAQPAGKATEAGTISVGADETYQLSATTRVSELSIAEGGKVTAPDGYSVTLTVDGVETGQLLTETGGIETLISAGTYQGDVVLTVAEANAVTYRTVTFPFRQAVYVGADGVDRAKSVLSGVVGGTLTDTLARNVAITSTGECFDGVFVKNGSYTLKSTAISLTGNGRCDFAGYGAAVVGTGSATTLVVDGARINNKGVVRTTVVADDGANVIVKNSRLRARNGILPADYQATVETPYMESVPWMLGLEGNVRATNLIGANTKATYINSTVLSETWGALSVEGGNGLQLTAINSSVGNTGAYGYGTYAIGDATVRVLGSQFDVGSYATICAGPAASIHYGDSTREAVAELNSSLGLGLTEAELAAIPARVTVVNSGHFGFMFFGTGTLKLDGGTIITSAQTTFLNKGQQTTITVDGSDGAQLNPGNGIILQMMESDDPGPVPVDGKMMNVGVYTEPAGDPAKDSTFDTTAVHTADGAATFTSIALAGDFYNGMRAGKNMVLTFEGSTVQGVISATKAEHHVGTIDSSNFYELGQVTNTVQAAVNNGVIVQLNSGSAWTVTGTSYLTKLAVAADAAVRAADGKSVTMTVDGTATAIEAGGTYSGAIALMVG
;
A
#
# COMPACT_ATOMS: atom_id res chain seq x y z
N MET A 1 -3.49 -20.65 -28.47
CA MET A 1 -4.43 -21.77 -28.67
C MET A 1 -5.81 -21.26 -28.25
N THR A 2 -6.75 -21.29 -29.18
CA THR A 2 -8.02 -20.56 -29.23
C THR A 2 -9.07 -21.12 -28.27
N LEU A 3 -9.80 -20.26 -27.53
CA LEU A 3 -11.02 -20.65 -26.81
C LEU A 3 -12.23 -19.80 -27.25
N ILE A 4 -12.92 -20.41 -28.22
CA ILE A 4 -14.37 -20.38 -28.51
C ILE A 4 -15.10 -20.80 -27.19
N THR A 5 -16.22 -20.25 -26.71
CA THR A 5 -17.52 -19.95 -27.35
C THR A 5 -18.41 -19.11 -26.43
N ARG A 6 -19.23 -18.25 -27.04
CA ARG A 6 -20.50 -17.71 -26.50
C ARG A 6 -21.55 -18.81 -26.31
N ARG A 7 -22.43 -18.67 -25.31
CA ARG A 7 -23.82 -19.15 -25.39
C ARG A 7 -24.80 -18.16 -24.76
N SER A 8 -25.64 -17.60 -25.62
CA SER A 8 -26.93 -17.00 -25.31
C SER A 8 -27.98 -18.10 -25.12
N PHE A 9 -28.99 -17.88 -24.27
CA PHE A 9 -30.29 -18.57 -24.41
C PHE A 9 -31.44 -17.57 -24.30
N LEU A 10 -32.35 -17.73 -25.26
CA LEU A 10 -33.58 -16.98 -25.50
C LEU A 10 -34.72 -17.40 -24.56
N ILE A 11 -35.66 -16.46 -24.40
CA ILE A 11 -36.99 -16.56 -23.79
C ILE A 11 -38.01 -17.19 -24.76
N ALA A 12 -38.91 -18.04 -24.23
CA ALA A 12 -40.34 -18.25 -24.55
C ALA A 12 -40.75 -19.63 -23.99
N GLY A 13 -41.91 -19.93 -23.38
CA GLY A 13 -43.14 -19.22 -23.03
C GLY A 13 -44.18 -20.26 -22.53
N THR A 14 -44.96 -19.87 -21.52
CA THR A 14 -46.32 -20.33 -21.11
C THR A 14 -46.64 -21.80 -20.78
N ALA A 15 -47.15 -22.04 -19.56
CA ALA A 15 -48.47 -22.66 -19.31
C ALA A 15 -48.91 -22.45 -17.84
N THR A 16 -50.12 -21.92 -17.68
CA THR A 16 -50.87 -21.69 -16.45
C THR A 16 -51.44 -22.97 -15.85
N ALA A 17 -51.38 -23.12 -14.53
CA ALA A 17 -52.34 -23.91 -13.74
C ALA A 17 -52.61 -23.19 -12.42
N GLY A 18 -53.87 -22.82 -12.21
CA GLY A 18 -54.34 -22.10 -11.04
C GLY A 18 -54.46 -23.00 -9.81
N ALA A 19 -54.02 -22.48 -8.67
CA ALA A 19 -54.40 -22.96 -7.35
C ALA A 19 -55.01 -21.79 -6.58
N LEU A 20 -56.16 -22.06 -5.97
CA LEU A 20 -57.00 -21.08 -5.28
C LEU A 20 -56.25 -20.40 -4.12
N LEU A 21 -56.23 -19.06 -4.15
CA LEU A 21 -55.86 -18.21 -3.02
C LEU A 21 -57.07 -18.07 -2.08
N VAL A 22 -56.95 -18.62 -0.87
CA VAL A 22 -57.77 -18.23 0.28
C VAL A 22 -57.13 -16.96 0.87
N PRO A 23 -57.87 -15.85 1.09
CA PRO A 23 -57.30 -14.69 1.74
C PRO A 23 -57.12 -14.99 3.23
N ALA A 24 -55.87 -15.22 3.66
CA ALA A 24 -55.52 -15.11 5.06
C ALA A 24 -55.58 -13.63 5.44
N ALA A 25 -56.41 -13.30 6.45
CA ALA A 25 -56.44 -11.98 7.04
C ALA A 25 -55.03 -11.58 7.52
N PRO A 26 -54.60 -10.32 7.38
CA PRO A 26 -53.34 -9.89 7.95
C PRO A 26 -53.45 -10.03 9.47
N ALA A 27 -52.69 -10.95 10.04
CA ALA A 27 -52.41 -10.92 11.46
C ALA A 27 -51.63 -9.62 11.70
N LEU A 28 -52.29 -8.64 12.33
CA LEU A 28 -51.58 -7.54 12.96
C LEU A 28 -50.64 -8.17 14.00
N ALA A 29 -49.36 -8.25 13.66
CA ALA A 29 -48.33 -8.51 14.65
C ALA A 29 -48.47 -7.42 15.72
N ALA A 30 -48.70 -7.86 16.96
CA ALA A 30 -48.68 -6.96 18.10
C ALA A 30 -47.32 -6.25 18.10
N GLN A 31 -47.33 -4.92 18.10
CA GLN A 31 -46.13 -4.15 18.39
C GLN A 31 -45.59 -4.65 19.73
N PRO A 32 -44.30 -5.02 19.85
CA PRO A 32 -43.73 -5.26 21.17
C PRO A 32 -43.91 -3.97 21.97
N ALA A 33 -44.58 -4.09 23.12
CA ALA A 33 -44.77 -2.99 24.04
C ALA A 33 -43.39 -2.38 24.35
N GLY A 34 -43.25 -1.07 24.16
CA GLY A 34 -42.03 -0.37 24.56
C GLY A 34 -41.74 -0.68 26.02
N LYS A 35 -40.53 -1.18 26.31
CA LYS A 35 -40.08 -1.30 27.71
C LYS A 35 -40.23 0.07 28.34
N ALA A 36 -41.04 0.14 29.41
CA ALA A 36 -41.09 1.32 30.24
C ALA A 36 -39.67 1.57 30.75
N THR A 37 -39.10 2.71 30.39
CA THR A 37 -37.87 3.24 31.00
C THR A 37 -38.19 3.61 32.43
N GLU A 38 -38.29 2.64 33.33
CA GLU A 38 -38.33 2.95 34.76
C GLU A 38 -36.98 3.58 35.12
N ALA A 39 -37.01 4.82 35.61
CA ALA A 39 -35.85 5.56 36.10
C ALA A 39 -34.70 5.81 35.09
N GLY A 40 -34.98 5.81 33.78
CA GLY A 40 -33.97 6.14 32.77
C GLY A 40 -32.92 5.05 32.58
N THR A 41 -33.28 3.78 32.78
CA THR A 41 -32.41 2.62 32.52
C THR A 41 -33.06 1.64 31.52
N ILE A 42 -32.25 0.81 30.85
CA ILE A 42 -32.69 -0.32 30.03
C ILE A 42 -32.01 -1.59 30.53
N SER A 43 -32.78 -2.64 30.79
CA SER A 43 -32.26 -3.98 31.11
C SER A 43 -32.72 -4.99 30.08
N VAL A 44 -31.80 -5.71 29.44
CA VAL A 44 -32.05 -6.82 28.51
C VAL A 44 -31.67 -8.12 29.22
N GLY A 45 -32.66 -9.00 29.40
CA GLY A 45 -32.52 -10.28 30.07
C GLY A 45 -31.71 -11.31 29.27
N ALA A 46 -31.40 -12.43 29.90
CA ALA A 46 -30.63 -13.50 29.27
C ALA A 46 -31.41 -14.06 28.07
N ASP A 47 -30.72 -14.25 26.95
CA ASP A 47 -31.29 -14.66 25.66
C ASP A 47 -32.44 -13.78 25.12
N GLU A 48 -32.67 -12.61 25.74
CA GLU A 48 -33.71 -11.68 25.32
C GLU A 48 -33.24 -10.88 24.10
N THR A 49 -34.08 -10.78 23.07
CA THR A 49 -33.87 -9.82 21.98
C THR A 49 -34.76 -8.60 22.19
N TYR A 50 -34.15 -7.47 22.49
CA TYR A 50 -34.82 -6.18 22.61
C TYR A 50 -34.64 -5.37 21.32
N GLN A 51 -35.70 -5.27 20.52
CA GLN A 51 -35.69 -4.43 19.31
C GLN A 51 -35.98 -2.97 19.68
N LEU A 52 -35.00 -2.11 19.45
CA LEU A 52 -35.07 -0.67 19.71
C LEU A 52 -35.63 0.07 18.50
N SER A 53 -36.83 0.64 18.60
CA SER A 53 -37.50 1.28 17.47
C SER A 53 -37.08 2.72 17.18
N ALA A 54 -36.41 3.39 18.11
CA ALA A 54 -35.96 4.77 17.97
C ALA A 54 -34.72 5.05 18.84
N THR A 55 -33.94 6.04 18.42
CA THR A 55 -32.79 6.52 19.20
C THR A 55 -33.21 6.87 20.62
N THR A 56 -32.57 6.22 21.59
CA THR A 56 -32.96 6.29 23.01
C THR A 56 -31.75 6.65 23.86
N ARG A 57 -31.95 7.57 24.80
CA ARG A 57 -30.94 8.03 25.76
C ARG A 57 -31.34 7.62 27.17
N VAL A 58 -30.42 6.99 27.89
CA VAL A 58 -30.59 6.45 29.25
C VAL A 58 -29.33 6.71 30.07
N SER A 59 -29.42 6.59 31.40
CA SER A 59 -28.26 6.67 32.29
C SER A 59 -27.56 5.32 32.47
N GLU A 60 -28.25 4.21 32.15
CA GLU A 60 -27.72 2.86 32.25
C GLU A 60 -28.35 1.92 31.22
N LEU A 61 -27.52 1.05 30.63
CA LEU A 61 -27.92 -0.11 29.84
C LEU A 61 -27.27 -1.35 30.45
N SER A 62 -28.07 -2.35 30.82
CA SER A 62 -27.58 -3.66 31.27
C SER A 62 -28.05 -4.73 30.30
N ILE A 63 -27.12 -5.52 29.77
CA ILE A 63 -27.40 -6.65 28.87
C ILE A 63 -26.85 -7.91 29.53
N ALA A 64 -27.72 -8.86 29.86
CA ALA A 64 -27.31 -10.16 30.37
C ALA A 64 -26.73 -11.03 29.24
N GLU A 65 -26.03 -12.10 29.60
CA GLU A 65 -25.46 -13.06 28.64
C GLU A 65 -26.54 -13.60 27.67
N GLY A 66 -26.20 -13.69 26.38
CA GLY A 66 -27.14 -14.07 25.32
C GLY A 66 -28.15 -12.98 24.92
N GLY A 67 -28.32 -11.94 25.72
CA GLY A 67 -29.18 -10.80 25.42
C GLY A 67 -28.68 -9.98 24.24
N LYS A 68 -29.61 -9.43 23.44
CA LYS A 68 -29.32 -8.69 22.21
C LYS A 68 -30.16 -7.42 22.14
N VAL A 69 -29.53 -6.32 21.73
CA VAL A 69 -30.23 -5.11 21.29
C VAL A 69 -30.15 -5.05 19.78
N THR A 70 -31.29 -4.94 19.11
CA THR A 70 -31.37 -4.88 17.64
C THR A 70 -32.11 -3.63 17.18
N ALA A 71 -31.96 -3.27 15.90
CA ALA A 71 -32.75 -2.23 15.26
C ALA A 71 -33.84 -2.84 14.35
N PRO A 72 -34.81 -2.05 13.87
CA PRO A 72 -35.73 -2.48 12.82
C PRO A 72 -35.02 -2.73 11.49
N ASP A 73 -35.65 -3.47 10.59
CA ASP A 73 -35.14 -3.70 9.24
C ASP A 73 -34.83 -2.37 8.52
N GLY A 74 -33.68 -2.30 7.86
CA GLY A 74 -33.19 -1.09 7.20
C GLY A 74 -32.47 -0.11 8.14
N TYR A 75 -32.28 -0.48 9.41
CA TYR A 75 -31.56 0.33 10.39
C TYR A 75 -30.46 -0.49 11.09
N SER A 76 -29.49 0.21 11.68
CA SER A 76 -28.51 -0.34 12.61
C SER A 76 -28.64 0.34 13.97
N VAL A 77 -28.29 -0.38 15.04
CA VAL A 77 -28.15 0.19 16.38
C VAL A 77 -26.68 0.40 16.70
N THR A 78 -26.33 1.57 17.23
CA THR A 78 -25.00 1.87 17.73
C THR A 78 -25.04 2.39 19.15
N LEU A 79 -24.17 1.85 20.02
CA LEU A 79 -24.03 2.29 21.40
C LEU A 79 -22.92 3.34 21.52
N THR A 80 -23.25 4.48 22.12
CA THR A 80 -22.25 5.43 22.65
C THR A 80 -22.46 5.65 24.15
N VAL A 81 -21.36 5.76 24.89
CA VAL A 81 -21.35 6.15 26.31
C VAL A 81 -20.45 7.37 26.46
N ASP A 82 -20.99 8.47 27.00
CA ASP A 82 -20.26 9.74 27.17
C ASP A 82 -19.59 10.23 25.86
N GLY A 83 -20.25 9.98 24.73
CA GLY A 83 -19.77 10.35 23.40
C GLY A 83 -18.71 9.43 22.79
N VAL A 84 -18.41 8.28 23.41
CA VAL A 84 -17.52 7.24 22.88
C VAL A 84 -18.33 6.08 22.34
N GLU A 85 -18.14 5.70 21.07
CA GLU A 85 -18.73 4.46 20.53
C GLU A 85 -18.04 3.24 21.16
N THR A 86 -18.82 2.29 21.68
CA THR A 86 -18.27 1.18 22.48
C THR A 86 -19.18 -0.05 22.53
N GLY A 87 -18.65 -1.14 23.06
CA GLY A 87 -19.39 -2.38 23.37
C GLY A 87 -19.69 -3.29 22.19
N GLN A 88 -19.59 -2.81 20.95
CA GLN A 88 -19.87 -3.62 19.76
C GLN A 88 -18.66 -4.45 19.32
N LEU A 89 -18.85 -5.76 19.16
CA LEU A 89 -17.83 -6.71 18.71
C LEU A 89 -18.36 -7.54 17.54
N LEU A 90 -17.48 -7.94 16.63
CA LEU A 90 -17.77 -8.93 15.59
C LEU A 90 -18.23 -10.24 16.24
N THR A 91 -19.23 -10.88 15.63
CA THR A 91 -19.80 -12.14 16.15
C THR A 91 -18.96 -13.37 15.84
N GLU A 92 -18.12 -13.30 14.80
CA GLU A 92 -17.23 -14.37 14.36
C GLU A 92 -16.07 -13.83 13.50
N THR A 93 -14.99 -14.59 13.41
CA THR A 93 -13.83 -14.28 12.57
C THR A 93 -14.21 -14.29 11.10
N GLY A 94 -13.88 -13.21 10.38
CA GLY A 94 -14.30 -13.04 8.98
C GLY A 94 -15.79 -12.68 8.82
N GLY A 95 -16.56 -12.59 9.90
CA GLY A 95 -17.95 -12.12 9.90
C GLY A 95 -18.06 -10.62 9.58
N ILE A 96 -19.28 -10.12 9.44
CA ILE A 96 -19.56 -8.70 9.15
C ILE A 96 -20.45 -8.04 10.22
N GLU A 97 -21.17 -8.85 10.99
CA GLU A 97 -22.12 -8.39 11.97
C GLU A 97 -21.43 -8.09 13.30
N THR A 98 -21.83 -6.98 13.92
CA THR A 98 -21.40 -6.64 15.29
C THR A 98 -22.59 -6.62 16.24
N LEU A 99 -22.41 -7.13 17.46
CA LEU A 99 -23.42 -7.05 18.53
C LEU A 99 -22.87 -6.26 19.72
N ILE A 100 -23.74 -5.52 20.40
CA ILE A 100 -23.41 -4.91 21.69
C ILE A 100 -23.23 -6.05 22.69
N SER A 101 -22.03 -6.13 23.26
CA SER A 101 -21.64 -7.18 24.19
C SER A 101 -22.47 -7.10 25.48
N ALA A 102 -22.72 -8.28 26.08
CA ALA A 102 -23.29 -8.36 27.42
C ALA A 102 -22.43 -7.58 28.42
N GLY A 103 -23.08 -6.94 29.38
CA GLY A 103 -22.44 -6.07 30.36
C GLY A 103 -23.33 -4.92 30.80
N THR A 104 -22.81 -4.12 31.73
CA THR A 104 -23.46 -2.90 32.21
C THR A 104 -22.69 -1.68 31.73
N TYR A 105 -23.40 -0.76 31.09
CA TYR A 105 -22.89 0.51 30.56
C TYR A 105 -23.57 1.65 31.32
N GLN A 106 -22.79 2.58 31.87
CA GLN A 106 -23.28 3.69 32.71
C GLN A 106 -22.68 5.01 32.24
N GLY A 107 -23.44 6.10 32.35
CA GLY A 107 -23.05 7.45 31.90
C GLY A 107 -24.15 8.08 31.04
N ASP A 108 -23.77 8.92 30.08
CA ASP A 108 -24.66 9.33 28.99
C ASP A 108 -24.74 8.23 27.94
N VAL A 109 -25.61 7.23 28.17
CA VAL A 109 -25.80 6.10 27.28
C VAL A 109 -26.79 6.49 26.18
N VAL A 110 -26.35 6.44 24.93
CA VAL A 110 -27.20 6.66 23.75
C VAL A 110 -27.15 5.43 22.86
N LEU A 111 -28.30 4.82 22.65
CA LEU A 111 -28.51 3.80 21.63
C LEU A 111 -29.09 4.49 20.40
N THR A 112 -28.26 4.75 19.41
CA THR A 112 -28.67 5.41 18.16
C THR A 112 -29.21 4.39 17.18
N VAL A 113 -30.43 4.60 16.68
CA VAL A 113 -31.01 3.85 15.55
C VAL A 113 -30.79 4.67 14.30
N ALA A 114 -29.82 4.27 13.47
CA ALA A 114 -29.44 4.95 12.23
C ALA A 114 -29.89 4.15 11.01
N GLU A 115 -30.27 4.82 9.93
CA GLU A 115 -30.57 4.17 8.64
C GLU A 115 -29.32 3.40 8.17
N ALA A 116 -29.52 2.18 7.68
CA ALA A 116 -28.44 1.30 7.27
C ALA A 116 -27.64 1.89 6.09
N ASN A 117 -26.33 1.79 6.18
CA ASN A 117 -25.41 2.12 5.09
C ASN A 117 -24.67 0.84 4.68
N ALA A 118 -25.24 0.06 3.77
CA ALA A 118 -24.61 -1.15 3.28
C ALA A 118 -23.61 -0.83 2.15
N VAL A 119 -22.37 -1.29 2.28
CA VAL A 119 -21.33 -1.14 1.24
C VAL A 119 -20.90 -2.52 0.76
N THR A 120 -21.13 -2.80 -0.52
CA THR A 120 -20.71 -4.06 -1.14
C THR A 120 -19.32 -3.92 -1.75
N TYR A 121 -18.39 -4.76 -1.30
CA TYR A 121 -17.10 -4.95 -1.96
C TYR A 121 -16.98 -6.41 -2.40
N ARG A 122 -16.85 -6.61 -3.72
CA ARG A 122 -16.90 -7.92 -4.37
C ARG A 122 -18.18 -8.68 -3.97
N THR A 123 -18.05 -9.79 -3.24
CA THR A 123 -19.14 -10.68 -2.85
C THR A 123 -19.64 -10.44 -1.42
N VAL A 124 -19.02 -9.52 -0.66
CA VAL A 124 -19.35 -9.27 0.74
C VAL A 124 -19.98 -7.89 0.87
N THR A 125 -21.06 -7.79 1.63
CA THR A 125 -21.75 -6.53 1.92
C THR A 125 -21.57 -6.19 3.39
N PHE A 126 -20.91 -5.07 3.67
CA PHE A 126 -20.53 -4.64 5.00
C PHE A 126 -21.58 -3.64 5.54
N PRO A 127 -22.08 -3.83 6.78
CA PRO A 127 -23.10 -2.96 7.38
C PRO A 127 -22.43 -1.78 8.10
N PHE A 128 -22.12 -0.70 7.37
CA PHE A 128 -21.40 0.43 7.95
C PHE A 128 -22.19 1.12 9.06
N ARG A 129 -21.45 1.49 10.11
CA ARG A 129 -21.89 2.36 11.19
C ARG A 129 -20.88 3.50 11.27
N GLN A 130 -21.34 4.73 11.14
CA GLN A 130 -20.45 5.90 11.05
C GLN A 130 -20.87 7.01 12.01
N ALA A 131 -19.92 7.73 12.59
CA ALA A 131 -20.24 8.92 13.40
C ALA A 131 -20.86 10.01 12.54
N VAL A 132 -20.30 10.24 11.34
CA VAL A 132 -20.82 11.20 10.37
C VAL A 132 -20.90 10.56 8.98
N TYR A 133 -22.09 10.56 8.39
CA TYR A 133 -22.29 10.31 6.97
C TYR A 133 -22.50 11.64 6.25
N VAL A 134 -21.83 11.84 5.12
CA VAL A 134 -21.98 13.00 4.25
C VAL A 134 -22.33 12.52 2.84
N GLY A 135 -23.47 12.95 2.33
CA GLY A 135 -23.92 12.74 0.95
C GLY A 135 -23.69 13.96 0.07
N ALA A 136 -24.34 13.97 -1.10
CA ALA A 136 -24.29 15.10 -2.04
C ALA A 136 -24.85 16.41 -1.44
N ASP A 137 -25.86 16.29 -0.58
CA ASP A 137 -26.56 17.43 0.04
C ASP A 137 -26.00 17.81 1.43
N GLY A 138 -24.87 17.21 1.83
CA GLY A 138 -24.23 17.45 3.13
C GLY A 138 -24.45 16.34 4.14
N VAL A 139 -24.47 16.68 5.44
CA VAL A 139 -24.53 15.69 6.53
C VAL A 139 -25.90 15.02 6.57
N ASP A 140 -25.92 13.70 6.38
CA ASP A 140 -27.14 12.88 6.51
C ASP A 140 -27.30 12.46 7.97
N ARG A 141 -28.22 13.12 8.68
CA ARG A 141 -28.46 12.86 10.10
C ARG A 141 -29.09 11.50 10.35
N ALA A 142 -29.86 10.95 9.41
CA ALA A 142 -30.50 9.65 9.58
C ALA A 142 -29.48 8.51 9.53
N LYS A 143 -28.41 8.68 8.75
CA LYS A 143 -27.30 7.71 8.64
C LYS A 143 -26.16 7.96 9.64
N SER A 144 -26.23 9.00 10.46
CA SER A 144 -25.13 9.40 11.34
C SER A 144 -25.36 9.05 12.80
N VAL A 145 -24.32 8.53 13.46
CA VAL A 145 -24.28 8.36 14.92
C VAL A 145 -23.70 9.62 15.57
N LEU A 146 -24.49 10.71 15.52
CA LEU A 146 -24.02 12.03 15.95
C LEU A 146 -23.73 12.12 17.47
N SER A 147 -24.22 11.18 18.27
CA SER A 147 -23.84 11.09 19.69
C SER A 147 -22.35 10.80 19.88
N GLY A 148 -21.66 10.22 18.88
CA GLY A 148 -20.22 9.99 18.89
C GLY A 148 -19.37 11.17 18.41
N VAL A 149 -19.99 12.32 18.10
CA VAL A 149 -19.30 13.54 17.65
C VAL A 149 -19.25 14.54 18.80
N VAL A 150 -18.08 14.73 19.39
CA VAL A 150 -17.92 15.52 20.63
C VAL A 150 -17.24 16.85 20.33
N GLY A 151 -17.81 17.93 20.88
CA GLY A 151 -17.26 19.29 20.79
C GLY A 151 -17.32 19.89 19.38
N GLY A 152 -16.66 21.04 19.22
CA GLY A 152 -16.48 21.67 17.92
C GLY A 152 -17.77 22.17 17.24
N THR A 153 -17.73 22.21 15.91
CA THR A 153 -18.85 22.63 15.05
C THR A 153 -19.02 21.66 13.91
N LEU A 154 -20.26 21.21 13.69
CA LEU A 154 -20.66 20.36 12.58
C LEU A 154 -21.72 21.10 11.74
N THR A 155 -21.49 21.18 10.44
CA THR A 155 -22.40 21.75 9.43
C THR A 155 -22.43 20.82 8.22
N ASP A 156 -23.28 21.13 7.25
CA ASP A 156 -23.44 20.31 6.05
C ASP A 156 -22.18 20.25 5.16
N THR A 157 -21.20 21.14 5.36
CA THR A 157 -19.96 21.20 4.57
C THR A 157 -18.66 21.14 5.39
N LEU A 158 -18.76 21.15 6.72
CA LEU A 158 -17.60 21.31 7.61
C LEU A 158 -17.82 20.64 8.96
N ALA A 159 -16.84 19.85 9.38
CA ALA A 159 -16.60 19.50 10.77
C ALA A 159 -15.32 20.20 11.27
N ARG A 160 -15.42 21.04 12.29
CA ARG A 160 -14.30 21.81 12.85
C ARG A 160 -14.12 21.54 14.34
N ASN A 161 -12.90 21.22 14.77
CA ASN A 161 -12.54 20.98 16.17
C ASN A 161 -13.42 19.90 16.85
N VAL A 162 -13.94 18.94 16.08
CA VAL A 162 -14.72 17.82 16.62
C VAL A 162 -13.78 16.67 16.99
N ALA A 163 -14.18 15.88 17.99
CA ALA A 163 -13.52 14.65 18.39
C ALA A 163 -14.44 13.45 18.16
N ILE A 164 -13.88 12.34 17.65
CA ILE A 164 -14.58 11.06 17.47
C ILE A 164 -13.70 9.96 18.08
N THR A 165 -14.26 9.19 19.02
CA THR A 165 -13.56 8.08 19.67
C THR A 165 -14.42 6.82 19.62
N SER A 166 -13.81 5.70 19.27
CA SER A 166 -14.47 4.38 19.23
C SER A 166 -13.56 3.32 19.82
N THR A 167 -14.13 2.50 20.69
CA THR A 167 -13.53 1.27 21.19
C THR A 167 -14.30 0.02 20.78
N GLY A 168 -15.48 0.16 20.18
CA GLY A 168 -16.18 -0.94 19.50
C GLY A 168 -15.49 -1.29 18.19
N GLU A 169 -15.93 -2.35 17.52
CA GLU A 169 -15.40 -2.84 16.24
C GLU A 169 -16.21 -2.33 15.05
N CYS A 170 -15.56 -2.18 13.90
CA CYS A 170 -16.18 -1.85 12.62
C CYS A 170 -17.04 -0.57 12.62
N PHE A 171 -16.59 0.44 13.35
CA PHE A 171 -17.20 1.78 13.39
C PHE A 171 -16.34 2.81 12.67
N ASP A 172 -16.94 3.55 11.76
CA ASP A 172 -16.30 4.56 10.93
C ASP A 172 -16.36 5.95 11.56
N GLY A 173 -15.31 6.73 11.39
CA GLY A 173 -15.31 8.13 11.85
C GLY A 173 -16.18 9.01 10.95
N VAL A 174 -15.69 9.31 9.75
CA VAL A 174 -16.40 10.12 8.76
C VAL A 174 -16.44 9.41 7.42
N PHE A 175 -17.64 9.21 6.88
CA PHE A 175 -17.88 8.60 5.58
C PHE A 175 -18.48 9.64 4.63
N VAL A 176 -17.79 9.96 3.53
CA VAL A 176 -18.21 10.97 2.54
C VAL A 176 -18.41 10.30 1.18
N LYS A 177 -19.63 10.42 0.64
CA LYS A 177 -19.99 9.87 -0.67
C LYS A 177 -20.65 10.89 -1.57
N ASN A 178 -20.06 11.08 -2.76
CA ASN A 178 -20.50 12.02 -3.79
C ASN A 178 -20.75 13.46 -3.29
N GLY A 179 -19.93 13.93 -2.36
CA GLY A 179 -20.09 15.27 -1.75
C GLY A 179 -18.76 15.98 -1.52
N SER A 180 -18.83 17.30 -1.29
CA SER A 180 -17.66 18.10 -0.90
C SER A 180 -17.72 18.41 0.60
N TYR A 181 -16.66 18.03 1.32
CA TYR A 181 -16.65 18.17 2.78
C TYR A 181 -15.25 18.48 3.32
N THR A 182 -15.21 19.29 4.38
CA THR A 182 -13.95 19.64 5.07
C THR A 182 -13.94 19.15 6.51
N LEU A 183 -12.90 18.41 6.88
CA LEU A 183 -12.53 18.13 8.26
C LEU A 183 -11.41 19.10 8.65
N LYS A 184 -11.68 19.99 9.60
CA LYS A 184 -10.70 20.98 10.06
C LYS A 184 -10.36 20.78 11.53
N SER A 185 -9.10 20.47 11.81
CA SER A 185 -8.59 20.28 13.17
C SER A 185 -9.36 19.21 13.96
N THR A 186 -9.76 18.13 13.28
CA THR A 186 -10.48 17.01 13.90
C THR A 186 -9.54 16.07 14.65
N ALA A 187 -10.04 15.45 15.71
CA ALA A 187 -9.34 14.40 16.44
C ALA A 187 -10.11 13.09 16.30
N ILE A 188 -9.48 12.03 15.79
CA ILE A 188 -10.11 10.71 15.64
C ILE A 188 -9.22 9.64 16.29
N SER A 189 -9.80 8.77 17.11
CA SER A 189 -9.09 7.65 17.75
C SER A 189 -9.97 6.41 17.75
N LEU A 190 -9.66 5.46 16.88
CA LEU A 190 -10.41 4.19 16.77
C LEU A 190 -9.55 3.02 17.24
N THR A 191 -10.16 2.11 18.01
CA THR A 191 -9.54 0.82 18.38
C THR A 191 -10.38 -0.39 17.99
N GLY A 192 -9.84 -1.60 18.12
CA GLY A 192 -10.54 -2.85 17.79
C GLY A 192 -10.35 -3.29 16.33
N ASN A 193 -11.16 -4.22 15.82
CA ASN A 193 -11.07 -4.66 14.43
C ASN A 193 -11.87 -3.73 13.49
N GLY A 194 -11.27 -3.31 12.37
CA GLY A 194 -11.91 -2.58 11.27
C GLY A 194 -12.43 -3.50 10.16
N ARG A 195 -12.03 -4.77 10.17
CA ARG A 195 -12.50 -5.87 9.32
C ARG A 195 -12.13 -5.79 7.84
N CYS A 196 -12.30 -4.65 7.17
CA CYS A 196 -12.04 -4.55 5.72
C CYS A 196 -11.80 -3.11 5.22
N ASP A 197 -10.54 -2.72 5.08
CA ASP A 197 -10.13 -1.43 4.51
C ASP A 197 -10.18 -1.41 2.98
N PHE A 198 -10.47 -2.53 2.31
CA PHE A 198 -10.84 -2.56 0.89
C PHE A 198 -12.29 -2.10 0.65
N ALA A 199 -13.14 -2.14 1.66
CA ALA A 199 -14.45 -1.49 1.64
C ALA A 199 -14.42 -0.11 2.34
N GLY A 200 -13.36 0.14 3.13
CA GLY A 200 -13.28 1.27 4.06
C GLY A 200 -13.97 1.02 5.40
N TYR A 201 -14.38 -0.22 5.71
CA TYR A 201 -15.15 -0.53 6.92
C TYR A 201 -14.28 -0.29 8.16
N GLY A 202 -14.84 0.39 9.16
CA GLY A 202 -14.12 0.71 10.39
C GLY A 202 -12.95 1.68 10.23
N ALA A 203 -12.90 2.47 9.15
CA ALA A 203 -11.84 3.44 8.93
C ALA A 203 -12.12 4.78 9.63
N ALA A 204 -11.08 5.56 9.92
CA ALA A 204 -11.29 6.89 10.51
C ALA A 204 -11.93 7.87 9.51
N VAL A 205 -11.51 7.82 8.24
CA VAL A 205 -12.04 8.66 7.18
C VAL A 205 -12.17 7.85 5.90
N VAL A 206 -13.35 7.90 5.27
CA VAL A 206 -13.62 7.32 3.97
C VAL A 206 -14.12 8.41 3.02
N GLY A 207 -13.47 8.55 1.87
CA GLY A 207 -13.98 9.32 0.74
C GLY A 207 -14.22 8.41 -0.44
N THR A 208 -15.46 8.35 -0.95
CA THR A 208 -15.82 7.45 -2.08
C THR A 208 -16.73 8.14 -3.09
N GLY A 209 -16.64 7.75 -4.36
CA GLY A 209 -17.49 8.25 -5.43
C GLY A 209 -16.90 9.45 -6.18
N SER A 210 -17.09 9.46 -7.51
CA SER A 210 -16.46 10.40 -8.45
C SER A 210 -16.74 11.89 -8.22
N ALA A 211 -17.82 12.24 -7.52
CA ALA A 211 -18.14 13.62 -7.15
C ALA A 211 -17.53 14.05 -5.80
N THR A 212 -16.81 13.16 -5.12
CA THR A 212 -16.28 13.42 -3.77
C THR A 212 -15.00 14.25 -3.81
N THR A 213 -15.02 15.36 -3.07
CA THR A 213 -13.80 16.07 -2.68
C THR A 213 -13.77 16.21 -1.17
N LEU A 214 -12.84 15.51 -0.52
CA LEU A 214 -12.72 15.48 0.92
C LEU A 214 -11.40 16.12 1.36
N VAL A 215 -11.49 17.24 2.07
CA VAL A 215 -10.31 17.95 2.60
C VAL A 215 -10.17 17.64 4.08
N VAL A 216 -9.03 17.06 4.48
CA VAL A 216 -8.66 16.79 5.87
C VAL A 216 -7.50 17.72 6.25
N ASP A 217 -7.80 18.81 6.95
CA ASP A 217 -6.85 19.88 7.26
C ASP A 217 -6.59 20.00 8.77
N GLY A 218 -5.35 19.79 9.20
CA GLY A 218 -4.95 19.94 10.60
C GLY A 218 -5.42 18.81 11.52
N ALA A 219 -5.80 17.65 10.97
CA ALA A 219 -6.35 16.54 11.75
C ALA A 219 -5.29 15.79 12.57
N ARG A 220 -5.73 15.17 13.66
CA ARG A 220 -4.96 14.18 14.44
C ARG A 220 -5.73 12.87 14.46
N ILE A 221 -5.24 11.86 13.77
CA ILE A 221 -5.82 10.53 13.73
C ILE A 221 -4.86 9.53 14.37
N ASN A 222 -5.31 8.80 15.39
CA ASN A 222 -4.49 7.82 16.10
C ASN A 222 -5.26 6.51 16.31
N ASN A 223 -5.19 5.64 15.32
CA ASN A 223 -5.88 4.36 15.34
C ASN A 223 -4.97 3.25 15.90
N LYS A 224 -5.57 2.24 16.53
CA LYS A 224 -4.88 1.01 16.96
C LYS A 224 -5.81 -0.19 16.82
N GLY A 225 -5.51 -1.09 15.90
CA GLY A 225 -6.37 -2.24 15.67
C GLY A 225 -6.13 -2.91 14.34
N VAL A 226 -6.68 -4.11 14.21
CA VAL A 226 -6.64 -4.87 12.96
C VAL A 226 -7.41 -4.09 11.90
N VAL A 227 -6.76 -3.73 10.80
CA VAL A 227 -7.37 -3.03 9.67
C VAL A 227 -8.09 -1.73 10.07
N ARG A 228 -7.67 -1.09 11.18
CA ARG A 228 -8.17 0.23 11.61
C ARG A 228 -7.49 1.36 10.85
N THR A 229 -7.70 1.37 9.54
CA THR A 229 -7.06 2.28 8.59
C THR A 229 -7.45 3.74 8.87
N THR A 230 -6.51 4.68 8.69
CA THR A 230 -6.78 6.09 8.95
C THR A 230 -7.55 6.75 7.81
N VAL A 231 -7.15 6.52 6.56
CA VAL A 231 -7.77 7.11 5.38
C VAL A 231 -8.01 6.03 4.32
N VAL A 232 -9.25 5.91 3.87
CA VAL A 232 -9.60 5.18 2.65
C VAL A 232 -10.13 6.16 1.61
N ALA A 233 -9.55 6.10 0.42
CA ALA A 233 -10.04 6.82 -0.75
C ALA A 233 -10.45 5.80 -1.81
N ASP A 234 -11.66 5.94 -2.34
CA ASP A 234 -12.26 4.97 -3.27
C ASP A 234 -13.07 5.62 -4.41
N ASP A 235 -13.32 4.83 -5.47
CA ASP A 235 -14.30 5.06 -6.53
C ASP A 235 -14.34 6.48 -7.13
N GLY A 236 -13.17 7.05 -7.42
CA GLY A 236 -13.03 8.34 -8.09
C GLY A 236 -13.00 9.55 -7.16
N ALA A 237 -12.99 9.34 -5.84
CA ALA A 237 -12.86 10.42 -4.87
C ALA A 237 -11.51 11.15 -4.99
N ASN A 238 -11.49 12.44 -4.65
CA ASN A 238 -10.29 13.23 -4.42
C ASN A 238 -10.15 13.55 -2.93
N VAL A 239 -9.27 12.82 -2.23
CA VAL A 239 -9.00 13.03 -0.80
C VAL A 239 -7.70 13.81 -0.63
N ILE A 240 -7.79 14.98 0.00
CA ILE A 240 -6.68 15.92 0.19
C ILE A 240 -6.42 16.05 1.70
N VAL A 241 -5.33 15.47 2.16
CA VAL A 241 -4.89 15.52 3.56
C VAL A 241 -3.77 16.53 3.68
N LYS A 242 -3.98 17.61 4.45
CA LYS A 242 -2.99 18.66 4.65
C LYS A 242 -2.78 19.01 6.12
N ASN A 243 -1.56 19.40 6.47
CA ASN A 243 -1.20 19.84 7.82
C ASN A 243 -1.55 18.84 8.94
N SER A 244 -1.68 17.55 8.63
CA SER A 244 -2.30 16.56 9.50
C SER A 244 -1.29 15.55 10.04
N ARG A 245 -1.65 14.87 11.13
CA ARG A 245 -0.86 13.78 11.72
C ARG A 245 -1.72 12.53 11.83
N LEU A 246 -1.32 11.47 11.16
CA LEU A 246 -2.03 10.21 11.04
C LEU A 246 -1.13 9.09 11.53
N ARG A 247 -1.66 8.26 12.43
CA ARG A 247 -0.95 7.09 12.94
C ARG A 247 -1.89 5.90 13.00
N ALA A 248 -1.49 4.79 12.39
CA ALA A 248 -2.13 3.49 12.54
C ALA A 248 -1.17 2.52 13.27
N ARG A 249 -1.69 1.78 14.24
CA ARG A 249 -0.94 0.80 15.04
C ARG A 249 -1.58 -0.57 14.98
N ASN A 250 -0.74 -1.61 15.02
CA ASN A 250 -1.20 -2.98 14.88
C ASN A 250 -2.20 -3.33 16.00
N GLY A 251 -3.17 -4.18 15.65
CA GLY A 251 -4.09 -4.82 16.58
C GLY A 251 -3.70 -6.25 16.90
N ILE A 252 -4.58 -6.95 17.61
CA ILE A 252 -4.48 -8.39 17.84
C ILE A 252 -5.44 -9.04 16.84
N LEU A 253 -4.91 -9.88 15.94
CA LEU A 253 -5.73 -10.68 15.01
C LEU A 253 -6.60 -11.68 15.80
N PRO A 254 -7.79 -12.02 15.32
CA PRO A 254 -8.55 -13.14 15.87
C PRO A 254 -7.70 -14.42 15.91
N ALA A 255 -7.82 -15.21 16.97
CA ALA A 255 -6.92 -16.35 17.21
C ALA A 255 -7.02 -17.45 16.14
N ASP A 256 -8.18 -17.56 15.50
CA ASP A 256 -8.50 -18.48 14.40
C ASP A 256 -8.40 -17.82 13.01
N TYR A 257 -7.92 -16.57 12.92
CA TYR A 257 -7.67 -15.92 11.63
C TYR A 257 -6.60 -16.68 10.86
N GLN A 258 -6.88 -16.89 9.57
CA GLN A 258 -5.95 -17.53 8.64
C GLN A 258 -5.52 -16.51 7.59
N ALA A 259 -4.21 -16.28 7.47
CA ALA A 259 -3.66 -15.30 6.56
C ALA A 259 -4.00 -15.63 5.09
N THR A 260 -4.58 -14.68 4.38
CA THR A 260 -5.06 -14.84 3.00
C THR A 260 -4.78 -13.59 2.17
N VAL A 261 -4.75 -13.73 0.83
CA VAL A 261 -4.77 -12.61 -0.13
C VAL A 261 -6.18 -12.26 -0.61
N GLU A 262 -7.21 -12.97 -0.13
CA GLU A 262 -8.59 -12.68 -0.51
C GLU A 262 -9.05 -11.37 0.12
N THR A 263 -9.01 -10.30 -0.66
CA THR A 263 -9.24 -8.93 -0.18
C THR A 263 -10.49 -8.68 0.69
N PRO A 264 -11.64 -9.38 0.56
CA PRO A 264 -12.74 -9.23 1.53
C PRO A 264 -12.47 -9.81 2.93
N TYR A 265 -11.44 -10.64 3.08
CA TYR A 265 -11.07 -11.37 4.31
C TYR A 265 -9.64 -11.10 4.76
N MET A 266 -8.90 -10.28 4.02
CA MET A 266 -7.49 -10.00 4.27
C MET A 266 -7.33 -9.01 5.43
N GLU A 267 -6.75 -9.47 6.53
CA GLU A 267 -6.51 -8.66 7.73
C GLU A 267 -5.03 -8.50 8.09
N SER A 268 -4.13 -9.12 7.32
CA SER A 268 -2.69 -9.05 7.51
C SER A 268 -1.96 -8.89 6.18
N VAL A 269 -0.78 -8.28 6.21
CA VAL A 269 0.10 -8.22 5.03
C VAL A 269 0.48 -9.64 4.56
N PRO A 270 0.64 -9.89 3.25
CA PRO A 270 1.23 -11.13 2.77
C PRO A 270 2.71 -11.13 3.18
N TRP A 271 3.11 -12.12 3.98
CA TRP A 271 4.48 -12.20 4.50
C TRP A 271 5.52 -12.33 3.38
N MET A 272 5.10 -12.83 2.20
CA MET A 272 5.93 -12.97 1.01
C MET A 272 6.46 -11.65 0.44
N LEU A 273 5.98 -10.50 0.93
CA LEU A 273 6.59 -9.19 0.68
C LEU A 273 7.82 -8.92 1.56
N GLY A 274 8.20 -9.83 2.46
CA GLY A 274 9.23 -9.62 3.49
C GLY A 274 8.73 -8.71 4.61
N LEU A 275 7.45 -8.81 4.98
CA LEU A 275 6.78 -7.88 5.89
C LEU A 275 5.89 -8.60 6.91
N GLU A 276 5.59 -7.90 8.00
CA GLU A 276 4.56 -8.26 8.97
C GLU A 276 3.64 -7.06 9.26
N GLY A 277 2.49 -7.33 9.90
CA GLY A 277 1.53 -6.30 10.30
C GLY A 277 0.11 -6.56 9.85
N ASN A 278 -0.82 -5.82 10.45
CA ASN A 278 -2.26 -5.97 10.22
C ASN A 278 -3.01 -4.65 10.04
N VAL A 279 -2.29 -3.54 9.80
CA VAL A 279 -2.95 -2.27 9.50
C VAL A 279 -2.14 -1.40 8.56
N ARG A 280 -2.84 -0.75 7.62
CA ARG A 280 -2.31 0.33 6.78
C ARG A 280 -2.73 1.68 7.35
N ALA A 281 -1.90 2.71 7.18
CA ALA A 281 -2.37 4.07 7.50
C ALA A 281 -3.34 4.56 6.41
N THR A 282 -3.04 4.29 5.14
CA THR A 282 -3.86 4.68 3.99
C THR A 282 -4.09 3.52 3.05
N ASN A 283 -5.32 3.42 2.52
CA ASN A 283 -5.64 2.56 1.39
C ASN A 283 -6.31 3.37 0.25
N LEU A 284 -5.69 3.39 -0.93
CA LEU A 284 -6.21 4.05 -2.13
C LEU A 284 -6.65 2.98 -3.14
N ILE A 285 -7.94 3.00 -3.50
CA ILE A 285 -8.60 1.98 -4.32
C ILE A 285 -9.60 2.60 -5.31
N GLY A 286 -10.13 1.78 -6.22
CA GLY A 286 -11.18 2.20 -7.15
C GLY A 286 -10.65 2.87 -8.43
N ALA A 287 -11.55 3.26 -9.33
CA ALA A 287 -11.17 3.88 -10.60
C ALA A 287 -10.96 5.39 -10.44
N ASN A 288 -9.86 5.93 -10.99
CA ASN A 288 -9.54 7.36 -11.05
C ASN A 288 -9.48 8.08 -9.69
N THR A 289 -9.25 7.34 -8.61
CA THR A 289 -9.21 7.88 -7.26
C THR A 289 -7.87 8.55 -6.96
N LYS A 290 -7.91 9.64 -6.17
CA LYS A 290 -6.74 10.42 -5.78
C LYS A 290 -6.63 10.53 -4.26
N ALA A 291 -5.43 10.36 -3.73
CA ALA A 291 -5.09 10.70 -2.36
C ALA A 291 -3.80 11.54 -2.34
N THR A 292 -3.90 12.77 -1.81
CA THR A 292 -2.77 13.70 -1.75
C THR A 292 -2.48 14.14 -0.32
N TYR A 293 -1.22 14.02 0.11
CA TYR A 293 -0.73 14.38 1.43
C TYR A 293 0.21 15.58 1.34
N ILE A 294 -0.10 16.68 2.01
CA ILE A 294 0.67 17.93 1.97
C ILE A 294 1.07 18.33 3.38
N ASN A 295 2.35 18.56 3.62
CA ASN A 295 2.84 19.02 4.93
C ASN A 295 2.28 18.18 6.10
N SER A 296 2.21 16.86 5.91
CA SER A 296 1.54 15.94 6.84
C SER A 296 2.50 14.87 7.34
N THR A 297 2.18 14.26 8.47
CA THR A 297 2.88 13.09 9.00
C THR A 297 1.96 11.88 8.89
N VAL A 298 2.41 10.81 8.21
CA VAL A 298 1.65 9.56 8.05
C VAL A 298 2.50 8.38 8.50
N LEU A 299 2.08 7.72 9.56
CA LEU A 299 2.81 6.61 10.16
C LEU A 299 1.92 5.35 10.23
N SER A 300 2.41 4.23 9.75
CA SER A 300 1.93 2.91 10.16
C SER A 300 2.89 2.32 11.19
N GLU A 301 2.45 1.33 11.97
CA GLU A 301 3.38 0.59 12.81
C GLU A 301 4.27 -0.32 11.97
N THR A 302 3.67 -1.19 11.16
CA THR A 302 4.40 -1.98 10.16
C THR A 302 3.72 -1.89 8.79
N TRP A 303 3.31 -3.00 8.14
CA TRP A 303 2.64 -3.09 6.82
C TRP A 303 2.88 -1.90 5.87
N GLY A 304 1.98 -0.90 5.82
CA GLY A 304 2.05 0.17 4.83
C GLY A 304 1.57 1.53 5.32
N ALA A 305 2.35 2.59 5.05
CA ALA A 305 1.91 3.95 5.30
C ALA A 305 0.95 4.43 4.21
N LEU A 306 1.36 4.41 2.94
CA LEU A 306 0.58 4.90 1.80
C LEU A 306 0.37 3.82 0.72
N SER A 307 -0.67 3.01 0.89
CA SER A 307 -0.95 1.90 -0.03
C SER A 307 -1.84 2.32 -1.19
N VAL A 308 -1.49 1.89 -2.41
CA VAL A 308 -2.36 1.88 -3.58
C VAL A 308 -2.67 0.44 -3.93
N GLU A 309 -3.94 0.08 -4.00
CA GLU A 309 -4.37 -1.30 -4.19
C GLU A 309 -5.21 -1.42 -5.49
N GLY A 310 -6.27 -2.25 -5.50
CA GLY A 310 -7.04 -2.55 -6.71
C GLY A 310 -7.75 -1.33 -7.31
N GLY A 311 -7.55 -1.08 -8.61
CA GLY A 311 -8.19 -0.02 -9.36
C GLY A 311 -7.51 0.25 -10.70
N ASN A 312 -7.83 1.39 -11.31
CA ASN A 312 -7.16 1.93 -12.51
C ASN A 312 -7.05 3.45 -12.42
N GLY A 313 -6.02 4.05 -13.00
CA GLY A 313 -5.82 5.51 -13.00
C GLY A 313 -5.63 6.11 -11.59
N LEU A 314 -5.16 5.30 -10.64
CA LEU A 314 -4.99 5.70 -9.24
C LEU A 314 -3.80 6.66 -9.09
N GLN A 315 -3.98 7.72 -8.29
CA GLN A 315 -2.92 8.71 -8.07
C GLN A 315 -2.68 8.97 -6.58
N LEU A 316 -1.50 8.58 -6.11
CA LEU A 316 -1.03 8.83 -4.75
C LEU A 316 0.09 9.87 -4.78
N THR A 317 -0.03 10.92 -3.98
CA THR A 317 0.96 12.01 -3.98
C THR A 317 1.31 12.45 -2.56
N ALA A 318 2.60 12.59 -2.26
CA ALA A 318 3.11 13.17 -1.03
C ALA A 318 3.97 14.40 -1.36
N ILE A 319 3.63 15.55 -0.76
CA ILE A 319 4.33 16.82 -0.93
C ILE A 319 4.75 17.33 0.44
N ASN A 320 6.04 17.58 0.64
CA ASN A 320 6.59 18.08 1.91
C ASN A 320 6.12 17.33 3.16
N SER A 321 5.90 16.02 3.04
CA SER A 321 5.33 15.20 4.10
C SER A 321 6.39 14.31 4.73
N SER A 322 6.14 13.86 5.96
CA SER A 322 6.92 12.84 6.65
C SER A 322 6.12 11.55 6.66
N VAL A 323 6.64 10.50 6.03
CA VAL A 323 5.98 9.20 5.88
C VAL A 323 6.89 8.14 6.46
N GLY A 324 6.35 7.16 7.19
CA GLY A 324 7.22 6.15 7.77
C GLY A 324 6.55 5.03 8.52
N ASN A 325 7.38 4.16 9.07
CA ASN A 325 6.96 3.06 9.92
C ASN A 325 7.53 3.26 11.32
N THR A 326 6.76 2.94 12.37
CA THR A 326 7.28 2.98 13.75
C THR A 326 7.87 1.66 14.23
N GLY A 327 7.63 0.56 13.50
CA GLY A 327 8.20 -0.77 13.70
C GLY A 327 9.33 -1.06 12.70
N ALA A 328 9.95 -2.23 12.84
CA ALA A 328 11.15 -2.61 12.08
C ALA A 328 10.89 -2.90 10.60
N TYR A 329 9.66 -3.30 10.25
CA TYR A 329 9.27 -3.66 8.89
C TYR A 329 8.13 -2.77 8.40
N GLY A 330 8.04 -2.59 7.09
CA GLY A 330 6.95 -1.85 6.45
C GLY A 330 7.40 -1.11 5.22
N TYR A 331 6.44 -0.60 4.45
CA TYR A 331 6.72 0.27 3.31
C TYR A 331 6.18 1.68 3.48
N GLY A 332 6.83 2.63 2.79
CA GLY A 332 6.35 3.98 2.59
C GLY A 332 5.16 4.00 1.61
N THR A 333 5.37 3.52 0.38
CA THR A 333 4.31 3.37 -0.61
C THR A 333 4.21 1.97 -1.23
N TYR A 334 3.01 1.57 -1.64
CA TYR A 334 2.79 0.39 -2.49
C TYR A 334 2.15 0.82 -3.80
N ALA A 335 2.73 0.43 -4.93
CA ALA A 335 2.29 0.84 -6.27
C ALA A 335 1.92 -0.39 -7.10
N ILE A 336 0.63 -0.63 -7.30
CA ILE A 336 0.09 -1.76 -8.07
C ILE A 336 -0.71 -1.29 -9.29
N GLY A 337 -0.96 -2.18 -10.24
CA GLY A 337 -1.70 -1.87 -11.47
C GLY A 337 -0.98 -0.83 -12.34
N ASP A 338 -1.69 0.23 -12.68
CA ASP A 338 -1.24 1.41 -13.43
C ASP A 338 -1.10 2.66 -12.53
N ALA A 339 -0.99 2.45 -11.21
CA ALA A 339 -0.94 3.54 -10.24
C ALA A 339 0.21 4.52 -10.52
N THR A 340 -0.08 5.80 -10.36
CA THR A 340 0.95 6.84 -10.33
C THR A 340 1.23 7.27 -8.89
N VAL A 341 2.49 7.13 -8.47
CA VAL A 341 2.98 7.53 -7.14
C VAL A 341 3.99 8.65 -7.29
N ARG A 342 3.77 9.76 -6.58
CA ARG A 342 4.66 10.94 -6.61
C ARG A 342 5.07 11.33 -5.20
N VAL A 343 6.37 11.50 -4.98
CA VAL A 343 6.94 11.91 -3.69
C VAL A 343 7.85 13.11 -3.91
N LEU A 344 7.39 14.30 -3.52
CA LEU A 344 8.11 15.55 -3.73
C LEU A 344 8.47 16.23 -2.41
N GLY A 345 9.74 16.62 -2.26
CA GLY A 345 10.28 17.30 -1.08
C GLY A 345 9.97 16.67 0.27
N SER A 346 9.78 15.34 0.28
CA SER A 346 9.25 14.61 1.44
C SER A 346 10.33 13.79 2.15
N GLN A 347 10.11 13.48 3.42
CA GLN A 347 10.97 12.60 4.20
C GLN A 347 10.29 11.25 4.40
N PHE A 348 10.97 10.17 4.01
CA PHE A 348 10.51 8.80 4.21
C PHE A 348 11.45 8.08 5.17
N ASP A 349 10.97 7.69 6.34
CA ASP A 349 11.71 6.89 7.33
C ASP A 349 10.99 5.55 7.50
N VAL A 350 11.41 4.56 6.71
CA VAL A 350 10.65 3.32 6.47
C VAL A 350 11.39 2.10 7.01
N GLY A 351 10.64 1.11 7.47
CA GLY A 351 11.20 -0.12 8.03
C GLY A 351 11.92 -0.94 6.97
N SER A 352 11.28 -1.18 5.82
CA SER A 352 11.79 -2.09 4.79
C SER A 352 11.95 -1.49 3.41
N TYR A 353 10.97 -0.73 2.89
CA TYR A 353 10.99 -0.23 1.51
C TYR A 353 10.43 1.19 1.42
N ALA A 354 11.07 2.06 0.64
CA ALA A 354 10.49 3.35 0.26
C ALA A 354 9.24 3.12 -0.59
N THR A 355 9.38 2.30 -1.64
CA THR A 355 8.28 1.83 -2.47
C THR A 355 8.43 0.36 -2.83
N ILE A 356 7.32 -0.37 -2.77
CA ILE A 356 7.15 -1.64 -3.48
C ILE A 356 6.45 -1.35 -4.81
N CYS A 357 7.11 -1.67 -5.91
CA CYS A 357 6.57 -1.59 -7.26
C CYS A 357 6.02 -2.96 -7.67
N ALA A 358 4.71 -3.16 -7.50
CA ALA A 358 4.02 -4.41 -7.83
C ALA A 358 3.22 -4.33 -9.16
N GLY A 359 2.97 -3.12 -9.65
CA GLY A 359 2.14 -2.90 -10.84
C GLY A 359 2.92 -3.06 -12.14
N PRO A 360 2.34 -3.72 -13.16
CA PRO A 360 3.00 -3.85 -14.47
C PRO A 360 3.11 -2.54 -15.24
N ALA A 361 2.29 -1.54 -14.89
CA ALA A 361 2.28 -0.21 -15.50
C ALA A 361 2.38 0.91 -14.47
N ALA A 362 2.81 0.60 -13.24
CA ALA A 362 2.97 1.59 -12.20
C ALA A 362 4.04 2.62 -12.57
N SER A 363 3.81 3.89 -12.24
CA SER A 363 4.74 4.99 -12.47
C SER A 363 5.09 5.66 -11.15
N ILE A 364 6.36 5.61 -10.76
CA ILE A 364 6.85 6.10 -9.47
C ILE A 364 7.85 7.22 -9.72
N HIS A 365 7.66 8.37 -9.05
CA HIS A 365 8.57 9.52 -9.14
C HIS A 365 8.91 10.05 -7.75
N TYR A 366 10.21 10.18 -7.48
CA TYR A 366 10.74 10.91 -6.33
C TYR A 366 11.57 12.11 -6.85
N GLY A 367 11.31 13.29 -6.30
CA GLY A 367 11.96 14.52 -6.74
C GLY A 367 11.80 15.66 -5.73
N ASP A 368 12.20 16.86 -6.12
CA ASP A 368 12.10 18.05 -5.27
C ASP A 368 10.71 18.68 -5.34
N SER A 369 10.26 19.31 -4.25
CA SER A 369 9.02 20.09 -4.22
C SER A 369 9.22 21.51 -4.75
N THR A 370 9.80 21.66 -5.95
CA THR A 370 9.96 22.98 -6.58
C THR A 370 8.62 23.71 -6.70
N ARG A 371 8.65 25.05 -6.72
CA ARG A 371 7.40 25.83 -6.76
C ARG A 371 6.58 25.49 -8.00
N GLU A 372 7.26 25.28 -9.11
CA GLU A 372 6.70 24.91 -10.40
C GLU A 372 6.03 23.53 -10.32
N ALA A 373 6.70 22.52 -9.78
CA ALA A 373 6.16 21.17 -9.64
C ALA A 373 4.93 21.15 -8.71
N VAL A 374 4.97 21.87 -7.58
CA VAL A 374 3.82 21.95 -6.66
C VAL A 374 2.64 22.68 -7.30
N ALA A 375 2.89 23.76 -8.06
CA ALA A 375 1.84 24.48 -8.79
C ALA A 375 1.19 23.61 -9.88
N GLU A 376 1.99 22.82 -10.60
CA GLU A 376 1.49 21.87 -11.59
C GLU A 376 0.60 20.79 -10.94
N LEU A 377 1.03 20.22 -9.81
CA LEU A 377 0.23 19.23 -9.07
C LEU A 377 -1.05 19.84 -8.50
N ASN A 378 -1.02 21.08 -8.01
CA ASN A 378 -2.21 21.79 -7.56
C ASN A 378 -3.28 21.85 -8.67
N SER A 379 -2.86 22.18 -9.90
CA SER A 379 -3.75 22.25 -11.06
C SER A 379 -4.20 20.87 -11.54
N SER A 380 -3.27 19.95 -11.78
CA SER A 380 -3.55 18.64 -12.41
C SER A 380 -4.33 17.68 -11.50
N LEU A 381 -4.09 17.73 -10.19
CA LEU A 381 -4.78 16.90 -9.22
C LEU A 381 -6.07 17.58 -8.71
N GLY A 382 -6.22 18.89 -8.88
CA GLY A 382 -7.34 19.65 -8.35
C GLY A 382 -7.27 19.78 -6.83
N LEU A 383 -6.10 20.17 -6.29
CA LEU A 383 -5.86 20.23 -4.84
C LEU A 383 -6.54 21.43 -4.17
N GLY A 384 -6.90 22.45 -4.95
CA GLY A 384 -7.62 23.63 -4.45
C GLY A 384 -6.82 24.47 -3.45
N LEU A 385 -5.49 24.44 -3.53
CA LEU A 385 -4.63 25.27 -2.68
C LEU A 385 -4.73 26.74 -3.11
N THR A 386 -4.87 27.61 -2.12
CA THR A 386 -4.82 29.06 -2.30
C THR A 386 -3.40 29.54 -2.63
N GLU A 387 -3.28 30.75 -3.18
CA GLU A 387 -1.97 31.38 -3.42
C GLU A 387 -1.11 31.46 -2.14
N ALA A 388 -1.74 31.77 -1.01
CA ALA A 388 -1.07 31.81 0.28
C ALA A 388 -0.56 30.43 0.73
N GLU A 389 -1.34 29.37 0.50
CA GLU A 389 -0.91 28.00 0.81
C GLU A 389 0.22 27.54 -0.10
N LEU A 390 0.15 27.82 -1.40
CA LEU A 390 1.26 27.53 -2.33
C LEU A 390 2.54 28.26 -1.92
N ALA A 391 2.45 29.54 -1.58
CA ALA A 391 3.58 30.32 -1.10
C ALA A 391 4.17 29.80 0.22
N ALA A 392 3.35 29.14 1.05
CA ALA A 392 3.75 28.56 2.32
C ALA A 392 4.42 27.19 2.20
N ILE A 393 4.35 26.52 1.04
CA ILE A 393 5.03 25.25 0.77
C ILE A 393 6.48 25.56 0.31
N PRO A 394 7.51 25.33 1.15
CA PRO A 394 8.88 25.58 0.74
C PRO A 394 9.35 24.54 -0.27
N ALA A 395 10.25 24.93 -1.18
CA ALA A 395 10.99 23.95 -1.98
C ALA A 395 11.91 23.13 -1.07
N ARG A 396 11.86 21.81 -1.22
CA ARG A 396 12.65 20.84 -0.46
C ARG A 396 13.09 19.70 -1.35
N VAL A 397 14.23 19.13 -0.97
CA VAL A 397 14.69 17.84 -1.50
C VAL A 397 13.92 16.69 -0.86
N THR A 398 13.77 15.58 -1.59
CA THR A 398 13.24 14.33 -1.03
C THR A 398 14.37 13.54 -0.36
N VAL A 399 14.10 13.02 0.83
CA VAL A 399 15.05 12.20 1.60
C VAL A 399 14.39 10.91 2.01
N VAL A 400 15.04 9.78 1.74
CA VAL A 400 14.58 8.44 2.09
C VAL A 400 15.63 7.77 2.96
N ASN A 401 15.20 7.24 4.10
CA ASN A 401 15.96 6.36 4.99
C ASN A 401 15.19 5.04 5.11
N SER A 402 15.73 3.96 4.55
CA SER A 402 15.17 2.62 4.69
C SER A 402 16.00 1.76 5.63
N GLY A 403 15.33 1.10 6.57
CA GLY A 403 15.93 0.12 7.48
C GLY A 403 16.38 -1.18 6.81
N HIS A 404 15.92 -1.47 5.59
CA HIS A 404 16.37 -2.60 4.77
C HIS A 404 16.69 -2.14 3.34
N PHE A 405 15.86 -2.50 2.37
CA PHE A 405 16.05 -2.21 0.95
C PHE A 405 15.49 -0.82 0.56
N GLY A 406 16.04 -0.17 -0.45
CA GLY A 406 15.47 1.10 -0.92
C GLY A 406 14.11 0.89 -1.60
N PHE A 407 14.11 0.14 -2.69
CA PHE A 407 12.95 -0.12 -3.54
C PHE A 407 12.89 -1.61 -3.90
N MET A 408 11.70 -2.19 -3.90
CA MET A 408 11.48 -3.56 -4.39
C MET A 408 10.67 -3.54 -5.69
N PHE A 409 11.17 -4.23 -6.71
CA PHE A 409 10.44 -4.48 -7.95
C PHE A 409 9.89 -5.90 -7.96
N PHE A 410 8.56 -5.95 -7.92
CA PHE A 410 7.72 -7.12 -7.95
C PHE A 410 6.86 -7.19 -9.24
N GLY A 411 6.65 -6.03 -9.88
CA GLY A 411 6.08 -5.89 -11.21
C GLY A 411 6.93 -4.96 -12.09
N THR A 412 6.48 -4.75 -13.32
CA THR A 412 7.27 -4.13 -14.41
C THR A 412 7.17 -2.61 -14.51
N GLY A 413 6.78 -1.93 -13.44
CA GLY A 413 6.62 -0.48 -13.41
C GLY A 413 7.93 0.30 -13.57
N THR A 414 7.80 1.62 -13.67
CA THR A 414 8.90 2.57 -13.87
C THR A 414 9.23 3.33 -12.59
N LEU A 415 10.51 3.62 -12.37
CA LEU A 415 10.98 4.50 -11.30
C LEU A 415 11.81 5.66 -11.86
N LYS A 416 11.47 6.88 -11.47
CA LYS A 416 12.26 8.09 -11.73
C LYS A 416 12.70 8.72 -10.40
N LEU A 417 14.00 8.98 -10.28
CA LEU A 417 14.61 9.76 -9.19
C LEU A 417 15.32 10.97 -9.82
N ASP A 418 15.00 12.18 -9.39
CA ASP A 418 15.63 13.42 -9.86
C ASP A 418 15.76 14.49 -8.77
N GLY A 419 16.26 15.68 -9.13
CA GLY A 419 16.49 16.78 -8.20
C GLY A 419 17.62 16.47 -7.22
N GLY A 420 17.51 17.02 -6.01
CA GLY A 420 18.42 16.70 -4.91
C GLY A 420 18.02 15.44 -4.11
N THR A 421 17.30 14.49 -4.70
CA THR A 421 16.76 13.32 -3.99
C THR A 421 17.88 12.46 -3.38
N ILE A 422 17.81 12.20 -2.08
CA ILE A 422 18.79 11.37 -1.34
C ILE A 422 18.12 10.08 -0.90
N ILE A 423 18.65 8.94 -1.33
CA ILE A 423 18.23 7.61 -0.90
C ILE A 423 19.32 6.98 -0.05
N THR A 424 19.00 6.67 1.20
CA THR A 424 19.84 5.87 2.10
C THR A 424 19.10 4.59 2.45
N SER A 425 19.70 3.44 2.17
CA SER A 425 19.15 2.12 2.50
C SER A 425 20.16 1.35 3.31
N ALA A 426 19.75 0.65 4.36
CA ALA A 426 20.68 -0.21 5.13
C ALA A 426 21.25 -1.35 4.26
N GLN A 427 20.48 -1.79 3.27
CA GLN A 427 20.82 -2.82 2.30
C GLN A 427 20.77 -2.26 0.87
N THR A 428 20.46 -3.11 -0.10
CA THR A 428 20.48 -2.78 -1.52
C THR A 428 19.50 -1.66 -1.85
N THR A 429 19.91 -0.67 -2.65
CA THR A 429 19.02 0.42 -3.07
C THR A 429 17.88 -0.07 -3.96
N PHE A 430 18.17 -0.88 -4.98
CA PHE A 430 17.17 -1.45 -5.88
C PHE A 430 17.22 -2.99 -5.81
N LEU A 431 16.21 -3.59 -5.17
CA LEU A 431 15.98 -5.03 -5.18
C LEU A 431 15.01 -5.38 -6.31
N ASN A 432 15.50 -5.98 -7.38
CA ASN A 432 14.68 -6.42 -8.51
C ASN A 432 14.49 -7.94 -8.47
N LYS A 433 13.27 -8.39 -8.19
CA LYS A 433 12.88 -9.81 -8.13
C LYS A 433 12.49 -10.34 -9.51
N GLY A 434 13.43 -10.26 -10.46
CA GLY A 434 13.29 -10.83 -11.79
C GLY A 434 12.28 -10.13 -12.69
N GLN A 435 12.12 -8.81 -12.56
CA GLN A 435 11.19 -8.00 -13.33
C GLN A 435 11.90 -7.24 -14.46
N GLN A 436 11.16 -6.96 -15.54
CA GLN A 436 11.50 -5.89 -16.46
C GLN A 436 11.41 -4.57 -15.69
N THR A 437 12.42 -3.73 -15.73
CA THR A 437 12.40 -2.44 -15.04
C THR A 437 12.85 -1.32 -15.94
N THR A 438 12.34 -0.12 -15.70
CA THR A 438 12.90 1.13 -16.23
C THR A 438 13.15 2.03 -15.05
N ILE A 439 14.39 2.02 -14.57
CA ILE A 439 14.87 2.88 -13.49
C ILE A 439 15.65 4.02 -14.13
N THR A 440 15.34 5.26 -13.75
CA THR A 440 16.05 6.45 -14.20
C THR A 440 16.46 7.26 -12.97
N VAL A 441 17.74 7.59 -12.88
CA VAL A 441 18.31 8.40 -11.81
C VAL A 441 19.09 9.53 -12.44
N ASP A 442 18.64 10.76 -12.22
CA ASP A 442 19.29 11.97 -12.69
C ASP A 442 19.95 12.71 -11.53
N GLY A 443 21.28 12.70 -11.50
CA GLY A 443 22.12 13.35 -10.50
C GLY A 443 22.53 14.78 -10.86
N SER A 444 22.06 15.35 -11.98
CA SER A 444 22.43 16.70 -12.42
C SER A 444 22.20 17.78 -11.36
N ASP A 445 21.19 17.59 -10.51
CA ASP A 445 20.84 18.47 -9.39
C ASP A 445 21.21 17.88 -8.00
N GLY A 446 22.06 16.86 -7.97
CA GLY A 446 22.67 16.35 -6.74
C GLY A 446 21.98 15.14 -6.10
N ALA A 447 21.22 14.35 -6.87
CA ALA A 447 20.66 13.09 -6.40
C ALA A 447 21.77 12.12 -5.91
N GLN A 448 21.47 11.36 -4.85
CA GLN A 448 22.44 10.47 -4.19
C GLN A 448 21.81 9.12 -3.84
N LEU A 449 22.60 8.06 -4.01
CA LEU A 449 22.25 6.69 -3.62
C LEU A 449 23.31 6.15 -2.64
N ASN A 450 22.89 5.79 -1.44
CA ASN A 450 23.75 5.40 -0.33
C ASN A 450 23.34 4.03 0.24
N PRO A 451 23.65 2.91 -0.44
CA PRO A 451 23.38 1.57 0.07
C PRO A 451 24.39 1.15 1.15
N GLY A 452 23.90 0.73 2.31
CA GLY A 452 24.71 0.33 3.46
C GLY A 452 25.45 -0.99 3.27
N ASN A 453 24.94 -1.89 2.43
CA ASN A 453 25.63 -3.11 2.02
C ASN A 453 26.53 -2.91 0.77
N GLY A 454 26.61 -1.68 0.25
CA GLY A 454 27.40 -1.37 -0.93
C GLY A 454 26.81 -1.84 -2.26
N ILE A 455 25.54 -2.29 -2.33
CA ILE A 455 24.92 -2.75 -3.58
C ILE A 455 23.87 -1.73 -4.04
N ILE A 456 24.05 -1.19 -5.24
CA ILE A 456 23.08 -0.27 -5.85
C ILE A 456 21.90 -1.06 -6.45
N LEU A 457 22.18 -2.09 -7.24
CA LEU A 457 21.15 -2.91 -7.90
C LEU A 457 21.45 -4.40 -7.75
N GLN A 458 20.48 -5.14 -7.21
CA GLN A 458 20.49 -6.59 -7.16
C GLN A 458 19.31 -7.12 -7.97
N MET A 459 19.60 -7.87 -9.04
CA MET A 459 18.63 -8.69 -9.73
C MET A 459 18.75 -10.13 -9.24
N MET A 460 17.63 -10.75 -8.89
CA MET A 460 17.56 -12.14 -8.45
C MET A 460 16.24 -12.76 -8.88
N GLU A 461 16.17 -14.09 -8.90
CA GLU A 461 14.90 -14.78 -9.07
C GLU A 461 13.92 -14.38 -7.97
N SER A 462 12.62 -14.42 -8.30
CA SER A 462 11.60 -14.22 -7.29
C SER A 462 11.65 -15.36 -6.26
N ASP A 463 11.82 -14.97 -5.01
CA ASP A 463 11.77 -15.81 -3.82
C ASP A 463 10.39 -15.76 -3.13
N ASP A 464 9.40 -15.14 -3.77
CA ASP A 464 7.99 -15.21 -3.34
C ASP A 464 7.39 -16.56 -3.76
N PRO A 465 7.01 -17.44 -2.81
CA PRO A 465 6.36 -18.71 -3.12
C PRO A 465 4.88 -18.58 -3.50
N GLY A 466 4.31 -17.38 -3.42
CA GLY A 466 2.93 -17.05 -3.67
C GLY A 466 1.96 -17.60 -2.62
N PRO A 467 0.68 -17.20 -2.70
CA PRO A 467 -0.37 -17.83 -1.94
C PRO A 467 -0.68 -19.23 -2.51
N VAL A 468 -1.08 -20.16 -1.65
CA VAL A 468 -1.39 -21.55 -1.97
C VAL A 468 -2.89 -21.80 -1.86
N PRO A 469 -3.52 -22.51 -2.82
CA PRO A 469 -4.93 -22.89 -2.70
C PRO A 469 -5.11 -23.95 -1.60
N VAL A 470 -5.87 -23.61 -0.56
CA VAL A 470 -6.27 -24.52 0.53
C VAL A 470 -7.78 -24.43 0.69
N ASP A 471 -8.48 -25.55 0.54
CA ASP A 471 -9.95 -25.63 0.64
C ASP A 471 -10.71 -24.60 -0.21
N GLY A 472 -10.18 -24.31 -1.41
CA GLY A 472 -10.78 -23.36 -2.35
C GLY A 472 -10.46 -21.89 -2.07
N LYS A 473 -9.61 -21.60 -1.07
CA LYS A 473 -9.16 -20.24 -0.73
C LYS A 473 -7.67 -20.05 -0.99
N MET A 474 -7.27 -18.83 -1.34
CA MET A 474 -5.85 -18.48 -1.53
C MET A 474 -5.20 -18.07 -0.21
N MET A 475 -4.38 -18.96 0.37
CA MET A 475 -3.81 -18.82 1.71
C MET A 475 -2.33 -18.47 1.68
N ASN A 476 -1.86 -17.65 2.63
CA ASN A 476 -0.47 -17.21 2.75
C ASN A 476 0.40 -18.27 3.46
N VAL A 477 0.35 -19.51 2.98
CA VAL A 477 1.07 -20.68 3.54
C VAL A 477 2.13 -21.24 2.60
N GLY A 478 2.50 -20.46 1.57
CA GLY A 478 3.59 -20.83 0.66
C GLY A 478 4.89 -21.08 1.40
N VAL A 479 5.80 -21.83 0.79
CA VAL A 479 7.16 -22.03 1.30
C VAL A 479 8.10 -21.90 0.12
N TYR A 480 9.01 -20.94 0.20
CA TYR A 480 10.10 -20.84 -0.76
C TYR A 480 11.14 -21.92 -0.44
N THR A 481 11.67 -22.55 -1.48
CA THR A 481 12.76 -23.53 -1.38
C THR A 481 13.86 -23.11 -2.34
N GLU A 482 15.07 -22.99 -1.82
CA GLU A 482 16.25 -22.63 -2.62
C GLU A 482 16.45 -23.67 -3.74
N PRO A 483 16.59 -23.24 -5.01
CA PRO A 483 16.87 -24.14 -6.12
C PRO A 483 18.19 -24.92 -5.94
N ALA A 484 18.11 -26.24 -6.04
CA ALA A 484 19.30 -27.09 -6.01
C ALA A 484 20.10 -27.04 -7.33
N GLY A 485 21.42 -27.16 -7.22
CA GLY A 485 22.35 -27.25 -8.35
C GLY A 485 22.55 -25.94 -9.12
N ASP A 486 23.34 -26.01 -10.18
CA ASP A 486 23.65 -24.87 -11.06
C ASP A 486 22.57 -24.68 -12.14
N PRO A 487 22.31 -23.44 -12.60
CA PRO A 487 21.39 -23.19 -13.70
C PRO A 487 21.89 -23.88 -14.98
N ALA A 488 20.99 -24.57 -15.68
CA ALA A 488 21.26 -25.08 -17.01
C ALA A 488 21.28 -23.91 -18.02
N LYS A 489 22.27 -23.88 -18.92
CA LYS A 489 22.32 -22.88 -19.99
C LYS A 489 21.08 -23.01 -20.89
N ASP A 490 20.35 -21.92 -21.04
CA ASP A 490 19.28 -21.79 -22.03
C ASP A 490 19.90 -21.37 -23.37
N SER A 491 19.81 -22.22 -24.39
CA SER A 491 20.35 -21.96 -25.72
C SER A 491 19.51 -20.96 -26.53
N THR A 492 18.30 -20.63 -26.07
CA THR A 492 17.39 -19.69 -26.72
C THR A 492 17.54 -18.27 -26.19
N PHE A 493 18.21 -18.09 -25.04
CA PHE A 493 18.40 -16.80 -24.41
C PHE A 493 19.78 -16.20 -24.75
N ASP A 494 19.78 -15.06 -25.43
CA ASP A 494 21.01 -14.36 -25.81
C ASP A 494 21.45 -13.39 -24.70
N THR A 495 22.43 -13.78 -23.92
CA THR A 495 22.95 -12.95 -22.84
C THR A 495 23.66 -11.69 -23.33
N THR A 496 23.94 -11.55 -24.64
CA THR A 496 24.64 -10.39 -25.23
C THR A 496 23.71 -9.37 -25.89
N ALA A 497 22.43 -9.71 -26.07
CA ALA A 497 21.43 -8.84 -26.67
C ALA A 497 20.51 -8.21 -25.62
N VAL A 498 20.11 -6.97 -25.85
CA VAL A 498 19.06 -6.32 -25.05
C VAL A 498 17.70 -6.83 -25.50
N HIS A 499 16.90 -7.30 -24.55
CA HIS A 499 15.52 -7.74 -24.76
C HIS A 499 14.54 -6.77 -24.11
N THR A 500 13.31 -6.78 -24.59
CA THR A 500 12.24 -5.95 -24.03
C THR A 500 11.87 -6.30 -22.59
N ALA A 501 12.17 -7.53 -22.14
CA ALA A 501 11.84 -8.01 -20.80
C ALA A 501 13.00 -7.87 -19.79
N ASP A 502 14.11 -7.25 -20.18
CA ASP A 502 15.30 -7.11 -19.32
C ASP A 502 15.08 -6.07 -18.20
N GLY A 503 15.84 -6.24 -17.12
CA GLY A 503 15.90 -5.23 -16.06
C GLY A 503 16.83 -4.11 -16.51
N ALA A 504 16.31 -2.89 -16.67
CA ALA A 504 17.09 -1.75 -17.15
C ALA A 504 17.16 -0.61 -16.12
N ALA A 505 18.33 0.02 -16.05
CA ALA A 505 18.59 1.22 -15.27
C ALA A 505 19.48 2.21 -16.04
N THR A 506 19.12 3.49 -15.98
CA THR A 506 19.88 4.62 -16.56
C THR A 506 20.28 5.59 -15.47
N PHE A 507 21.56 5.96 -15.46
CA PHE A 507 22.16 6.85 -14.48
C PHE A 507 22.82 8.04 -15.20
N THR A 508 22.29 9.24 -14.98
CA THR A 508 22.72 10.45 -15.66
C THR A 508 23.36 11.42 -14.69
N SER A 509 24.53 11.97 -15.03
CA SER A 509 25.25 13.00 -14.26
C SER A 509 25.40 12.69 -12.77
N ILE A 510 25.66 11.43 -12.42
CA ILE A 510 25.70 10.97 -11.02
C ILE A 510 27.03 10.29 -10.67
N ALA A 511 27.48 10.49 -9.44
CA ALA A 511 28.58 9.74 -8.85
C ALA A 511 28.04 8.59 -7.99
N LEU A 512 28.44 7.36 -8.32
CA LEU A 512 27.96 6.12 -7.70
C LEU A 512 29.14 5.38 -7.08
N ALA A 513 28.96 4.94 -5.83
CA ALA A 513 29.85 4.02 -5.14
C ALA A 513 29.03 2.79 -4.71
N GLY A 514 29.24 1.67 -5.38
CA GLY A 514 28.55 0.43 -5.10
C GLY A 514 28.45 -0.52 -6.28
N ASP A 515 27.99 -1.72 -5.98
CA ASP A 515 27.99 -2.86 -6.88
C ASP A 515 26.64 -3.07 -7.57
N PHE A 516 26.69 -3.79 -8.70
CA PHE A 516 25.55 -4.15 -9.53
C PHE A 516 25.62 -5.65 -9.83
N TYR A 517 24.65 -6.42 -9.36
CA TYR A 517 24.69 -7.87 -9.44
C TYR A 517 23.47 -8.46 -10.13
N ASN A 518 23.72 -9.26 -11.18
CA ASN A 518 22.68 -10.06 -11.82
C ASN A 518 22.80 -11.52 -11.40
N GLY A 519 21.98 -11.94 -10.43
CA GLY A 519 21.90 -13.30 -9.91
C GLY A 519 20.78 -14.15 -10.50
N MET A 520 20.19 -13.74 -11.63
CA MET A 520 19.12 -14.49 -12.30
C MET A 520 19.57 -15.90 -12.70
N ARG A 521 18.64 -16.86 -12.68
CA ARG A 521 18.89 -18.25 -13.11
C ARG A 521 18.22 -18.55 -14.45
N ALA A 522 17.04 -17.97 -14.69
CA ALA A 522 16.11 -18.27 -15.77
C ALA A 522 15.96 -17.10 -16.76
N GLY A 523 17.07 -16.68 -17.38
CA GLY A 523 17.04 -15.85 -18.60
C GLY A 523 16.53 -14.43 -18.41
N LYS A 524 17.38 -13.53 -17.92
CA LYS A 524 17.11 -12.08 -17.95
C LYS A 524 18.42 -11.30 -17.83
N ASN A 525 18.62 -10.32 -18.71
CA ASN A 525 19.80 -9.47 -18.64
C ASN A 525 19.56 -8.27 -17.72
N MET A 526 20.65 -7.81 -17.13
CA MET A 526 20.76 -6.51 -16.50
C MET A 526 21.34 -5.55 -17.53
N VAL A 527 20.63 -4.47 -17.83
CA VAL A 527 21.03 -3.47 -18.82
C VAL A 527 21.27 -2.14 -18.14
N LEU A 528 22.53 -1.69 -18.14
CA LEU A 528 22.96 -0.49 -17.44
C LEU A 528 23.46 0.55 -18.44
N THR A 529 22.90 1.76 -18.34
CA THR A 529 23.36 2.92 -19.12
C THR A 529 23.85 4.00 -18.18
N PHE A 530 25.06 4.50 -18.43
CA PHE A 530 25.68 5.58 -17.66
C PHE A 530 25.98 6.75 -18.58
N GLU A 531 25.47 7.94 -18.27
CA GLU A 531 25.62 9.16 -19.09
C GLU A 531 26.22 10.30 -18.26
N GLY A 532 27.44 10.74 -18.57
CA GLY A 532 28.14 11.73 -17.75
C GLY A 532 28.34 11.30 -16.29
N SER A 533 28.39 9.99 -16.03
CA SER A 533 28.34 9.42 -14.67
C SER A 533 29.65 8.75 -14.30
N THR A 534 30.01 8.79 -13.01
CA THR A 534 31.15 8.03 -12.48
C THR A 534 30.65 6.89 -11.61
N VAL A 535 31.10 5.67 -11.87
CA VAL A 535 30.77 4.49 -11.06
C VAL A 535 32.04 3.87 -10.49
N GLN A 536 32.04 3.56 -9.19
CA GLN A 536 33.09 2.81 -8.51
C GLN A 536 32.46 1.56 -7.88
N GLY A 537 32.86 0.39 -8.35
CA GLY A 537 32.26 -0.87 -7.89
C GLY A 537 32.49 -2.04 -8.83
N VAL A 538 31.91 -3.18 -8.46
CA VAL A 538 31.79 -4.39 -9.27
C VAL A 538 30.47 -4.37 -10.02
N ILE A 539 30.50 -4.67 -11.32
CA ILE A 539 29.30 -4.85 -12.15
C ILE A 539 29.40 -6.25 -12.73
N SER A 540 28.58 -7.19 -12.28
CA SER A 540 28.82 -8.61 -12.60
C SER A 540 27.57 -9.47 -12.65
N ALA A 541 27.62 -10.48 -13.51
CA ALA A 541 26.83 -11.70 -13.33
C ALA A 541 27.29 -12.43 -12.05
N THR A 542 26.35 -13.04 -11.33
CA THR A 542 26.60 -13.72 -10.06
C THR A 542 25.82 -15.02 -9.94
N LYS A 543 26.27 -15.89 -9.03
CA LYS A 543 25.38 -16.83 -8.33
C LYS A 543 24.77 -16.08 -7.16
N ALA A 544 23.45 -15.97 -7.11
CA ALA A 544 22.72 -15.56 -5.91
C ALA A 544 22.22 -16.80 -5.16
N GLU A 545 22.38 -16.81 -3.84
CA GLU A 545 21.97 -17.91 -2.97
C GLU A 545 21.55 -17.34 -1.61
N HIS A 546 20.39 -17.76 -1.10
CA HIS A 546 19.96 -17.40 0.26
C HIS A 546 20.84 -18.12 1.30
N HIS A 547 20.90 -17.55 2.50
CA HIS A 547 21.62 -18.18 3.62
C HIS A 547 20.91 -19.41 4.19
N VAL A 548 19.62 -19.58 3.86
CA VAL A 548 18.76 -20.66 4.32
C VAL A 548 18.18 -21.42 3.13
N GLY A 549 17.94 -22.72 3.30
CA GLY A 549 17.37 -23.54 2.23
C GLY A 549 15.86 -23.37 2.02
N THR A 550 15.15 -22.83 3.01
CA THR A 550 13.69 -22.63 2.98
C THR A 550 13.27 -21.34 3.68
N ILE A 551 12.27 -20.67 3.14
CA ILE A 551 11.68 -19.45 3.73
C ILE A 551 10.16 -19.60 3.81
N ASP A 552 9.61 -19.35 4.99
CA ASP A 552 8.19 -19.30 5.28
C ASP A 552 7.85 -18.07 6.14
N SER A 553 6.60 -17.98 6.61
CA SER A 553 6.14 -16.86 7.43
C SER A 553 6.92 -16.63 8.74
N SER A 554 7.64 -17.63 9.26
CA SER A 554 8.40 -17.51 10.51
C SER A 554 9.78 -16.86 10.33
N ASN A 555 10.32 -16.87 9.12
CA ASN A 555 11.62 -16.28 8.77
C ASN A 555 11.54 -15.39 7.52
N PHE A 556 10.39 -14.73 7.30
CA PHE A 556 10.11 -13.88 6.14
C PHE A 556 11.18 -12.81 5.85
N TYR A 557 11.94 -12.40 6.87
CA TYR A 557 13.01 -11.40 6.77
C TYR A 557 14.23 -11.89 5.96
N GLU A 558 14.31 -13.19 5.66
CA GLU A 558 15.31 -13.77 4.76
C GLU A 558 15.01 -13.49 3.28
N LEU A 559 13.79 -13.03 2.94
CA LEU A 559 13.43 -12.66 1.58
C LEU A 559 14.27 -11.48 1.09
N GLY A 560 14.80 -11.60 -0.13
CA GLY A 560 15.73 -10.68 -0.78
C GLY A 560 17.17 -10.77 -0.27
N GLN A 561 17.43 -11.50 0.82
CA GLN A 561 18.75 -11.64 1.41
C GLN A 561 19.54 -12.76 0.72
N VAL A 562 20.45 -12.37 -0.18
CA VAL A 562 21.28 -13.33 -0.91
C VAL A 562 22.76 -12.96 -0.86
N THR A 563 23.60 -13.99 -0.88
CA THR A 563 25.03 -13.82 -1.16
C THR A 563 25.25 -13.83 -2.66
N ASN A 564 25.96 -12.82 -3.16
CA ASN A 564 26.36 -12.72 -4.56
C ASN A 564 27.80 -13.22 -4.74
N THR A 565 27.97 -14.36 -5.43
CA THR A 565 29.29 -14.85 -5.83
C THR A 565 29.53 -14.55 -7.30
N VAL A 566 30.51 -13.70 -7.62
CA VAL A 566 30.82 -13.33 -9.01
C VAL A 566 31.26 -14.55 -9.82
N GLN A 567 30.66 -14.73 -10.99
CA GLN A 567 30.99 -15.82 -11.91
C GLN A 567 30.56 -15.46 -13.33
N ALA A 568 31.07 -16.21 -14.32
CA ALA A 568 30.68 -16.04 -15.71
C ALA A 568 29.16 -16.19 -15.89
N ALA A 569 28.58 -15.37 -16.77
CA ALA A 569 27.15 -15.40 -17.04
C ALA A 569 26.73 -16.75 -17.65
N VAL A 570 25.63 -17.31 -17.14
CA VAL A 570 24.96 -18.47 -17.73
C VAL A 570 23.72 -18.01 -18.49
N ASN A 571 22.71 -17.50 -17.79
CA ASN A 571 21.47 -16.95 -18.37
C ASN A 571 21.19 -15.51 -17.88
N ASN A 572 22.14 -14.92 -17.18
CA ASN A 572 22.06 -13.67 -16.45
C ASN A 572 23.06 -12.66 -17.02
N GLY A 573 22.88 -12.29 -18.28
CA GLY A 573 23.79 -11.37 -18.94
C GLY A 573 23.85 -10.02 -18.25
N VAL A 574 24.98 -9.34 -18.40
CA VAL A 574 25.20 -8.00 -17.88
C VAL A 574 25.73 -7.15 -19.03
N ILE A 575 24.89 -6.22 -19.46
CA ILE A 575 25.11 -5.35 -20.61
C ILE A 575 25.34 -3.94 -20.09
N VAL A 576 26.54 -3.43 -20.31
CA VAL A 576 26.97 -2.11 -19.80
C VAL A 576 27.25 -1.17 -20.96
N GLN A 577 26.66 0.01 -20.88
CA GLN A 577 26.92 1.12 -21.79
C GLN A 577 27.42 2.33 -21.02
N LEU A 578 28.69 2.70 -21.26
CA LEU A 578 29.28 3.95 -20.79
C LEU A 578 29.19 4.98 -21.92
N ASN A 579 28.19 5.85 -21.86
CA ASN A 579 28.01 6.96 -22.78
C ASN A 579 29.00 8.10 -22.48
N SER A 580 28.90 9.18 -23.26
CA SER A 580 29.82 10.33 -23.19
C SER A 580 29.97 10.87 -21.77
N GLY A 581 31.20 11.22 -21.40
CA GLY A 581 31.58 11.72 -20.08
C GLY A 581 31.57 10.69 -18.94
N SER A 582 31.25 9.41 -19.20
CA SER A 582 31.15 8.39 -18.15
C SER A 582 32.48 7.71 -17.83
N ALA A 583 32.69 7.34 -16.57
CA ALA A 583 33.87 6.60 -16.14
C ALA A 583 33.53 5.49 -15.14
N TRP A 584 34.06 4.30 -15.35
CA TRP A 584 33.97 3.19 -14.40
C TRP A 584 35.32 2.86 -13.79
N THR A 585 35.40 2.96 -12.46
CA THR A 585 36.52 2.46 -11.66
C THR A 585 36.18 1.07 -11.14
N VAL A 586 36.73 0.04 -11.78
CA VAL A 586 36.55 -1.36 -11.42
C VAL A 586 37.29 -1.65 -10.12
N THR A 587 36.57 -2.16 -9.11
CA THR A 587 37.14 -2.42 -7.78
C THR A 587 37.41 -3.91 -7.52
N GLY A 588 36.85 -4.81 -8.33
CA GLY A 588 37.01 -6.25 -8.23
C GLY A 588 36.64 -6.98 -9.51
N THR A 589 36.79 -8.30 -9.52
CA THR A 589 36.49 -9.13 -10.70
C THR A 589 35.03 -8.96 -11.12
N SER A 590 34.81 -8.68 -12.41
CA SER A 590 33.50 -8.40 -12.99
C SER A 590 33.28 -9.25 -14.24
N TYR A 591 32.15 -9.94 -14.32
CA TYR A 591 31.76 -10.75 -15.47
C TYR A 591 30.60 -10.08 -16.22
N LEU A 592 30.86 -9.73 -17.48
CA LEU A 592 29.89 -9.07 -18.36
C LEU A 592 29.63 -9.94 -19.59
N THR A 593 28.61 -9.55 -20.35
CA THR A 593 28.28 -10.16 -21.64
C THR A 593 28.34 -9.16 -22.79
N LYS A 594 28.25 -7.87 -22.48
CA LYS A 594 28.50 -6.79 -23.42
C LYS A 594 28.99 -5.53 -22.71
N LEU A 595 29.96 -4.86 -23.31
CA LEU A 595 30.50 -3.59 -22.84
C LEU A 595 30.66 -2.63 -24.03
N ALA A 596 29.99 -1.49 -23.97
CA ALA A 596 30.18 -0.39 -24.92
C ALA A 596 30.77 0.82 -24.19
N VAL A 597 31.85 1.39 -24.74
CA VAL A 597 32.58 2.54 -24.17
C VAL A 597 32.61 3.65 -25.19
N ALA A 598 32.02 4.81 -24.88
CA ALA A 598 32.09 5.99 -25.76
C ALA A 598 33.54 6.48 -25.96
N ALA A 599 33.77 7.31 -26.99
CA ALA A 599 35.10 7.79 -27.37
C ALA A 599 35.81 8.62 -26.28
N ASP A 600 35.05 9.18 -25.35
CA ASP A 600 35.47 10.01 -24.22
C ASP A 600 35.14 9.35 -22.87
N ALA A 601 34.64 8.11 -22.87
CA ALA A 601 34.40 7.34 -21.65
C ALA A 601 35.63 6.50 -21.26
N ALA A 602 35.70 6.07 -20.00
CA ALA A 602 36.84 5.32 -19.50
C ALA A 602 36.46 4.15 -18.58
N VAL A 603 37.20 3.05 -18.70
CA VAL A 603 37.22 1.95 -17.72
C VAL A 603 38.63 1.90 -17.13
N ARG A 604 38.73 1.96 -15.81
CA ARG A 604 40.02 2.02 -15.08
C ARG A 604 39.97 1.21 -13.80
N ALA A 605 41.13 0.96 -13.21
CA ALA A 605 41.23 0.50 -11.82
C ALA A 605 41.48 1.68 -10.88
N ALA A 606 41.39 1.43 -9.57
CA ALA A 606 41.82 2.39 -8.56
C ALA A 606 43.33 2.70 -8.68
N ASP A 607 43.76 3.84 -8.14
CA ASP A 607 45.16 4.28 -8.17
C ASP A 607 46.12 3.20 -7.67
N GLY A 608 47.20 2.95 -8.43
CA GLY A 608 48.19 1.93 -8.11
C GLY A 608 47.81 0.50 -8.52
N LYS A 609 46.62 0.29 -9.10
CA LYS A 609 46.18 -0.99 -9.67
C LYS A 609 46.00 -0.90 -11.18
N SER A 610 45.87 -2.05 -11.83
CA SER A 610 45.55 -2.15 -13.25
C SER A 610 44.26 -2.94 -13.46
N VAL A 611 43.51 -2.61 -14.51
CA VAL A 611 42.38 -3.42 -14.98
C VAL A 611 42.78 -4.10 -16.28
N THR A 612 42.51 -5.39 -16.38
CA THR A 612 42.69 -6.19 -17.60
C THR A 612 41.35 -6.77 -18.03
N MET A 613 41.19 -6.99 -19.33
CA MET A 613 39.97 -7.56 -19.91
C MET A 613 40.30 -8.79 -20.75
N THR A 614 39.47 -9.83 -20.63
CA THR A 614 39.37 -10.88 -21.64
C THR A 614 37.99 -10.85 -22.29
N VAL A 615 37.93 -11.24 -23.56
CA VAL A 615 36.70 -11.52 -24.30
C VAL A 615 36.84 -12.93 -24.83
N ASP A 616 35.91 -13.82 -24.44
CA ASP A 616 35.96 -15.25 -24.76
C ASP A 616 37.32 -15.89 -24.43
N GLY A 617 37.89 -15.50 -23.28
CA GLY A 617 39.19 -15.97 -22.79
C GLY A 617 40.41 -15.32 -23.47
N THR A 618 40.22 -14.49 -24.49
CA THR A 618 41.31 -13.81 -25.20
C THR A 618 41.56 -12.43 -24.58
N ALA A 619 42.81 -12.15 -24.18
CA ALA A 619 43.21 -10.84 -23.68
C ALA A 619 42.89 -9.76 -24.74
N THR A 620 42.12 -8.75 -24.33
CA THR A 620 41.59 -7.71 -25.22
C THR A 620 41.85 -6.35 -24.58
N ALA A 621 42.39 -5.41 -25.35
CA ALA A 621 42.59 -4.04 -24.87
C ALA A 621 41.25 -3.35 -24.67
N ILE A 622 41.13 -2.57 -23.60
CA ILE A 622 39.98 -1.71 -23.35
C ILE A 622 40.27 -0.36 -24.02
N GLU A 623 39.53 -0.06 -25.08
CA GLU A 623 39.71 1.13 -25.92
C GLU A 623 38.49 2.03 -25.81
N ALA A 624 38.72 3.33 -25.71
CA ALA A 624 37.66 4.31 -25.82
C ALA A 624 37.06 4.27 -27.24
N GLY A 625 35.73 4.32 -27.35
CA GLY A 625 35.01 4.06 -28.59
C GLY A 625 34.80 2.58 -28.92
N GLY A 626 35.30 1.67 -28.09
CA GLY A 626 35.19 0.22 -28.26
C GLY A 626 33.80 -0.34 -27.92
N THR A 627 33.42 -1.43 -28.59
CA THR A 627 32.28 -2.26 -28.22
C THR A 627 32.69 -3.72 -28.23
N TYR A 628 32.43 -4.41 -27.12
CA TYR A 628 32.84 -5.78 -26.86
C TYR A 628 31.61 -6.61 -26.54
N SER A 629 31.57 -7.85 -27.04
CA SER A 629 30.45 -8.78 -26.88
C SER A 629 31.00 -10.19 -26.79
N GLY A 630 30.46 -11.01 -25.88
CA GLY A 630 30.96 -12.36 -25.58
C GLY A 630 31.11 -12.58 -24.08
N ALA A 631 31.85 -13.60 -23.65
CA ALA A 631 32.18 -13.79 -22.25
C ALA A 631 33.28 -12.82 -21.83
N ILE A 632 32.91 -11.71 -21.19
CA ILE A 632 33.83 -10.65 -20.78
C ILE A 632 34.21 -10.84 -19.31
N ALA A 633 35.50 -10.87 -19.00
CA ALA A 633 35.99 -10.81 -17.63
C ALA A 633 36.93 -9.63 -17.44
N LEU A 634 36.60 -8.74 -16.51
CA LEU A 634 37.47 -7.67 -16.05
C LEU A 634 38.11 -8.09 -14.73
N MET A 635 39.44 -7.98 -14.65
CA MET A 635 40.22 -8.36 -13.46
C MET A 635 41.09 -7.20 -13.02
N VAL A 636 41.09 -6.94 -11.72
CA VAL A 636 41.92 -5.91 -11.09
C VAL A 636 43.15 -6.56 -10.47
N GLY A 637 44.33 -6.10 -10.87
CA GLY A 637 45.64 -6.60 -10.42
C GLY A 637 46.48 -5.54 -9.74
#